data_AF-A0A699YKR9-F1
#
_entry.id   AF-A0A699YKR9-F1
#
_cell.length_a   1.000
_cell.length_b   1.000
_cell.length_c   1.000
_cell.angle_alpha   90.00
_cell.angle_beta   90.00
_cell.angle_gamma   90.00
#
_symmetry.space_group_name_H-M   'P 1'
#
loop_
_entity.id
_entity.type
_entity.pdbx_description
1 polymer ?
#
loop_
_entity_poly.entity_id
_entity_poly.type
_entity_poly.pdbx_seq_one_letter_code
_entity_poly.pdbx_strand_id
1 'polypeptide(L)'
;MVPKQQRLRMALGLVVQEHHTVTPRDNKKLADKERKAMEKAHMAKVEALKEDDNVFDVSFEGQGEEGTTASATDIKVHNMTVRAKGKLLMENTSFTIAAGRRYGLVGPNGRGKSTLLRLLAKRQLPVPENLDVLLVEQEVVGTEDSALQAVVAADMELMELRAEEATLLARLEHPEEHTSTEHDADEDQERLNEVYERMNQIGASNAEARASKILHGLGFSDTMQKRPTQSFSGGWRMRISLARALYIQPTLLLLDEPTNHLDLRA
;
A
#
# COMPACT_ATOMS: atom_id res chain seq x y z
N MET A 1 18.29 2.58 -1.32
CA MET A 1 16.99 3.07 -1.83
C MET A 1 16.10 1.86 -2.09
N VAL A 2 15.08 1.65 -1.28
CA VAL A 2 14.12 0.55 -1.47
C VAL A 2 13.28 0.87 -2.72
N PRO A 3 13.04 -0.07 -3.65
CA PRO A 3 12.24 0.20 -4.85
C PRO A 3 10.85 0.74 -4.47
N LYS A 4 10.39 1.78 -5.18
CA LYS A 4 9.06 2.43 -5.01
C LYS A 4 7.88 1.43 -4.93
N GLN A 5 8.05 0.24 -5.50
CA GLN A 5 7.10 -0.88 -5.50
C GLN A 5 7.05 -1.67 -4.17
N GLN A 6 8.20 -1.87 -3.53
CA GLN A 6 8.26 -2.51 -2.21
C GLN A 6 7.68 -1.57 -1.14
N ARG A 7 7.79 -0.25 -1.38
CA ARG A 7 7.01 0.75 -0.67
C ARG A 7 5.51 0.54 -0.93
N LEU A 8 5.01 0.55 -2.15
CA LEU A 8 3.56 0.42 -2.41
C LEU A 8 2.89 -0.85 -1.81
N ARG A 9 3.60 -1.99 -1.77
CA ARG A 9 3.13 -3.21 -1.07
C ARG A 9 3.18 -3.07 0.47
N MET A 10 4.18 -2.39 1.03
CA MET A 10 4.20 -2.01 2.45
C MET A 10 3.08 -1.01 2.77
N ALA A 11 2.83 -0.03 1.91
CA ALA A 11 1.81 1.00 2.09
C ALA A 11 0.41 0.41 2.28
N LEU A 12 0.04 -0.69 1.61
CA LEU A 12 -1.25 -1.34 1.85
C LEU A 12 -1.23 -2.43 2.95
N GLY A 13 -0.06 -3.02 3.26
CA GLY A 13 0.07 -4.17 4.17
C GLY A 13 0.78 -3.93 5.51
N LEU A 14 1.41 -2.78 5.75
CA LEU A 14 2.32 -2.51 6.86
C LEU A 14 2.49 -1.00 7.10
N VAL A 15 1.77 -0.47 8.08
CA VAL A 15 2.30 0.62 8.92
C VAL A 15 2.12 0.14 10.35
N VAL A 16 3.11 -0.62 10.84
CA VAL A 16 3.33 -0.81 12.27
C VAL A 16 4.80 -0.51 12.51
N GLN A 17 5.07 0.73 12.93
CA GLN A 17 6.23 1.24 13.66
C GLN A 17 6.07 2.77 13.71
N GLU A 18 6.31 3.52 14.78
CA GLU A 18 6.60 3.25 16.18
C GLU A 18 6.44 4.65 16.82
N HIS A 19 5.50 4.88 17.75
CA HIS A 19 5.56 6.04 18.67
C HIS A 19 4.79 5.69 19.94
N HIS A 20 5.50 5.14 20.93
CA HIS A 20 4.98 5.08 22.29
C HIS A 20 6.03 5.56 23.29
N THR A 21 5.86 6.81 23.72
CA THR A 21 6.44 7.34 24.95
C THR A 21 5.78 6.61 26.13
N VAL A 22 6.51 5.70 26.77
CA VAL A 22 6.03 4.90 27.90
C VAL A 22 6.25 5.65 29.22
N THR A 23 5.19 5.81 30.02
CA THR A 23 5.31 5.96 31.48
C THR A 23 4.95 4.65 32.18
N PRO A 24 5.65 4.26 33.27
CA PRO A 24 5.67 2.87 33.72
C PRO A 24 4.67 2.60 34.85
N ARG A 25 3.88 1.53 34.73
CA ARG A 25 3.80 0.44 35.72
C ARG A 25 2.80 -0.65 35.29
N ASP A 26 3.22 -1.89 35.53
CA ASP A 26 2.44 -3.12 35.57
C ASP A 26 1.76 -3.64 34.30
N ASN A 27 2.52 -3.91 33.21
CA ASN A 27 2.10 -4.96 32.25
C ASN A 27 3.17 -5.51 31.27
N LYS A 28 4.46 -5.46 31.63
CA LYS A 28 5.56 -5.73 30.68
C LYS A 28 5.60 -7.16 30.10
N LYS A 29 4.95 -8.16 30.73
CA LYS A 29 4.95 -9.56 30.26
C LYS A 29 3.75 -9.95 29.39
N LEU A 30 2.59 -9.32 29.57
CA LEU A 30 1.41 -9.59 28.74
C LEU A 30 1.55 -8.92 27.36
N ALA A 31 1.97 -7.64 27.35
CA ALA A 31 2.17 -6.88 26.12
C ALA A 31 3.25 -7.49 25.20
N ASP A 32 4.33 -8.03 25.76
CA ASP A 32 5.39 -8.67 24.98
C ASP A 32 4.97 -10.01 24.35
N LYS A 33 4.05 -10.73 25.01
CA LYS A 33 3.52 -12.00 24.51
C LYS A 33 2.51 -11.77 23.38
N GLU A 34 1.66 -10.75 23.52
CA GLU A 34 0.72 -10.33 22.47
C GLU A 34 1.44 -9.74 21.26
N ARG A 35 2.49 -8.92 21.50
CA ARG A 35 3.36 -8.39 20.44
C ARG A 35 4.05 -9.50 19.66
N LYS A 36 4.70 -10.45 20.34
CA LYS A 36 5.32 -11.62 19.70
C LYS A 36 4.31 -12.52 18.98
N ALA A 37 3.07 -12.60 19.47
CA ALA A 37 2.01 -13.34 18.78
C ALA A 37 1.56 -12.64 17.50
N MET A 38 1.42 -11.31 17.51
CA MET A 38 1.10 -10.52 16.31
C MET A 38 2.25 -10.51 15.30
N GLU A 39 3.50 -10.34 15.74
CA GLU A 39 4.68 -10.43 14.87
C GLU A 39 4.83 -11.83 14.27
N LYS A 40 4.62 -12.89 15.06
CA LYS A 40 4.66 -14.27 14.56
C LYS A 40 3.51 -14.58 13.61
N ALA A 41 2.30 -14.09 13.89
CA ALA A 41 1.16 -14.21 12.97
C ALA A 41 1.39 -13.42 11.69
N HIS A 42 2.03 -12.25 11.77
CA HIS A 42 2.39 -11.42 10.63
C HIS A 42 3.49 -12.08 9.79
N MET A 43 4.56 -12.59 10.41
CA MET A 43 5.62 -13.33 9.74
C MET A 43 5.08 -14.59 9.07
N ALA A 44 4.22 -15.36 9.76
CA ALA A 44 3.54 -16.51 9.16
C ALA A 44 2.63 -16.10 7.99
N LYS A 45 2.02 -14.90 8.04
CA LYS A 45 1.18 -14.36 6.95
C LYS A 45 2.02 -13.86 5.77
N VAL A 46 3.18 -13.26 6.02
CA VAL A 46 4.17 -12.86 5.01
C VAL A 46 4.80 -14.10 4.36
N GLU A 47 5.04 -15.16 5.13
CA GLU A 47 5.54 -16.44 4.64
C GLU A 47 4.47 -17.17 3.81
N ALA A 48 3.21 -17.19 4.24
CA ALA A 48 2.09 -17.70 3.45
C ALA A 48 1.86 -16.89 2.15
N LEU A 49 2.12 -15.57 2.17
CA LEU A 49 2.09 -14.73 0.96
C LEU A 49 3.22 -15.06 -0.02
N LYS A 50 4.38 -15.57 0.45
CA LYS A 50 5.48 -16.06 -0.39
C LYS A 50 5.22 -17.46 -0.94
N GLU A 51 4.58 -18.35 -0.18
CA GLU A 51 4.19 -19.68 -0.69
C GLU A 51 3.15 -19.61 -1.82
N ASP A 52 2.34 -18.54 -1.86
CA ASP A 52 1.36 -18.30 -2.93
C ASP A 52 2.00 -17.86 -4.28
N ASP A 53 3.32 -17.62 -4.32
CA ASP A 53 4.02 -17.19 -5.54
C ASP A 53 4.22 -18.30 -6.58
N ASN A 54 4.17 -19.58 -6.19
CA ASN A 54 4.30 -20.75 -7.09
C ASN A 54 2.96 -21.41 -7.47
N VAL A 55 1.83 -20.75 -7.22
CA VAL A 55 0.50 -21.34 -7.40
C VAL A 55 -0.02 -21.25 -8.85
N PHE A 56 0.54 -20.32 -9.64
CA PHE A 56 0.11 -20.03 -11.00
C PHE A 56 1.19 -20.36 -12.02
N ASP A 57 0.82 -21.14 -13.03
CA ASP A 57 1.60 -21.36 -14.24
C ASP A 57 1.00 -20.48 -15.34
N VAL A 58 1.81 -19.56 -15.84
CA VAL A 58 1.40 -18.52 -16.78
C VAL A 58 2.34 -18.56 -17.98
N SER A 59 1.76 -18.78 -19.16
CA SER A 59 2.46 -18.66 -20.43
C SER A 59 1.77 -17.61 -21.29
N PHE A 60 2.54 -16.89 -22.09
CA PHE A 60 2.04 -15.93 -23.07
C PHE A 60 3.03 -15.82 -24.21
N GLU A 61 2.56 -15.42 -25.38
CA GLU A 61 3.46 -15.10 -26.49
C GLU A 61 4.11 -13.76 -26.20
N GLY A 62 5.41 -13.79 -25.90
CA GLY A 62 6.22 -12.58 -25.88
C GLY A 62 6.32 -12.03 -27.29
N GLN A 63 5.99 -10.75 -27.48
CA GLN A 63 6.62 -10.00 -28.56
C GLN A 63 8.12 -10.07 -28.29
N GLY A 64 8.84 -10.88 -29.07
CA GLY A 64 10.27 -11.09 -28.87
C GLY A 64 10.99 -9.76 -28.92
N GLU A 65 11.80 -9.45 -27.90
CA GLU A 65 12.87 -8.44 -27.78
C GLU A 65 12.68 -7.03 -28.40
N GLU A 66 11.55 -6.72 -29.02
CA GLU A 66 11.17 -5.40 -29.51
C GLU A 66 10.34 -4.70 -28.44
N GLY A 67 11.07 -4.25 -27.42
CA GLY A 67 10.75 -3.06 -26.65
C GLY A 67 9.34 -2.99 -26.06
N THR A 68 9.21 -3.40 -24.80
CA THR A 68 8.70 -2.43 -23.82
C THR A 68 9.59 -1.20 -23.91
N THR A 69 9.28 -0.33 -24.88
CA THR A 69 9.85 1.00 -24.94
C THR A 69 9.61 1.63 -23.57
N ALA A 70 10.60 2.32 -23.02
CA ALA A 70 10.48 2.98 -21.71
C ALA A 70 9.30 4.00 -21.66
N SER A 71 8.68 4.29 -22.81
CA SER A 71 7.49 5.12 -23.01
C SER A 71 6.18 4.36 -23.16
N ALA A 72 6.16 3.03 -23.12
CA ALA A 72 4.93 2.26 -23.26
C ALA A 72 4.00 2.53 -22.08
N THR A 73 2.83 3.11 -22.35
CA THR A 73 1.79 3.39 -21.33
C THR A 73 0.71 2.31 -21.29
N ASP A 74 0.67 1.46 -22.31
CA ASP A 74 -0.37 0.46 -22.51
C ASP A 74 0.15 -0.94 -22.17
N ILE A 75 -0.69 -1.76 -21.57
CA ILE A 75 -0.41 -3.18 -21.30
C ILE A 75 -1.05 -3.99 -22.42
N LYS A 76 -0.25 -4.76 -23.16
CA LYS A 76 -0.71 -5.64 -24.24
C LYS A 76 -0.32 -7.07 -23.92
N VAL A 77 -1.32 -7.95 -23.86
CA VAL A 77 -1.14 -9.37 -23.58
C VAL A 77 -1.70 -10.16 -24.75
N HIS A 78 -0.89 -11.05 -25.31
CA HIS A 78 -1.23 -11.89 -26.45
C HIS A 78 -1.11 -13.37 -26.08
N ASN A 79 -2.10 -14.15 -26.49
CA ASN A 79 -2.14 -15.61 -26.36
C ASN A 79 -1.74 -16.13 -24.97
N MET A 80 -2.26 -15.48 -23.93
CA MET A 80 -2.00 -15.86 -22.54
C MET A 80 -2.82 -17.08 -22.16
N THR A 81 -2.14 -18.03 -21.50
CA THR A 81 -2.74 -19.19 -20.86
C THR A 81 -2.37 -19.19 -19.39
N VAL A 82 -3.37 -19.35 -18.52
CA VAL A 82 -3.22 -19.32 -17.06
C VAL A 82 -3.76 -20.61 -16.47
N ARG A 83 -2.91 -21.32 -15.72
CA ARG A 83 -3.26 -22.49 -14.93
C ARG A 83 -3.02 -22.21 -13.46
N ALA A 84 -3.98 -22.59 -12.61
CA ALA A 84 -3.84 -22.51 -11.15
C ALA A 84 -3.96 -23.90 -10.56
N LYS A 85 -2.91 -24.38 -9.86
CA LYS A 85 -2.87 -25.74 -9.29
C LYS A 85 -3.28 -26.84 -10.29
N GLY A 86 -2.81 -26.73 -11.54
CA GLY A 86 -3.13 -27.66 -12.63
C GLY A 86 -4.49 -27.44 -13.33
N LYS A 87 -5.38 -26.58 -12.79
CA LYS A 87 -6.66 -26.24 -13.43
C LYS A 87 -6.49 -25.10 -14.42
N LEU A 88 -6.91 -25.31 -15.66
CA LEU A 88 -6.97 -24.27 -16.69
C LEU A 88 -8.03 -23.21 -16.32
N LEU A 89 -7.60 -21.96 -16.15
CA LEU A 89 -8.49 -20.83 -15.86
C LEU A 89 -8.74 -20.00 -17.12
N MET A 90 -7.68 -19.75 -17.90
CA MET A 90 -7.70 -18.96 -19.12
C MET A 90 -6.84 -19.66 -20.17
N GLU A 91 -7.29 -19.64 -21.41
CA GLU A 91 -6.61 -20.26 -22.54
C GLU A 91 -6.64 -19.29 -23.72
N ASN A 92 -5.51 -19.12 -24.40
CA ASN A 92 -5.36 -18.29 -25.61
C ASN A 92 -6.02 -16.91 -25.48
N THR A 93 -5.90 -16.30 -24.31
CA THR A 93 -6.57 -15.04 -23.98
C THR A 93 -5.69 -13.87 -24.35
N SER A 94 -6.24 -12.92 -25.10
CA SER A 94 -5.55 -11.69 -25.49
C SER A 94 -6.34 -10.47 -25.02
N PHE A 95 -5.67 -9.46 -24.48
CA PHE A 95 -6.30 -8.22 -24.05
C PHE A 95 -5.33 -7.03 -24.10
N THR A 96 -5.90 -5.82 -24.07
CA THR A 96 -5.14 -4.57 -24.02
C THR A 96 -5.75 -3.61 -23.01
N ILE A 97 -4.93 -3.13 -22.07
CA ILE A 97 -5.27 -2.07 -21.13
C ILE A 97 -4.58 -0.80 -21.61
N ALA A 98 -5.35 0.10 -22.22
CA ALA A 98 -4.84 1.38 -22.68
C ALA A 98 -4.89 2.42 -21.55
N ALA A 99 -3.89 3.28 -21.49
CA ALA A 99 -3.80 4.33 -20.47
C ALA A 99 -5.01 5.27 -20.50
N GLY A 100 -5.44 5.71 -19.31
CA GLY A 100 -6.56 6.64 -19.15
C GLY A 100 -7.96 6.04 -19.37
N ARG A 101 -8.07 4.75 -19.69
CA ARG A 101 -9.36 4.07 -19.84
C ARG A 101 -9.80 3.38 -18.55
N ARG A 102 -11.11 3.17 -18.43
CA ARG A 102 -11.75 2.45 -17.31
C ARG A 102 -12.34 1.16 -17.86
N TYR A 103 -11.94 0.03 -17.28
CA TYR A 103 -12.35 -1.31 -17.71
C TYR A 103 -13.15 -2.00 -16.60
N GLY A 104 -14.23 -2.68 -16.98
CA GLY A 104 -14.97 -3.58 -16.11
C GLY A 104 -14.73 -5.03 -16.53
N LEU A 105 -14.13 -5.83 -15.65
CA LEU A 105 -13.96 -7.27 -15.87
C LEU A 105 -15.17 -8.02 -15.32
N VAL A 106 -15.99 -8.56 -16.22
CA VAL A 106 -17.22 -9.29 -15.87
C VAL A 106 -17.09 -10.78 -16.22
N GLY A 107 -17.68 -11.62 -15.38
CA GLY A 107 -17.71 -13.06 -15.63
C GLY A 107 -18.17 -13.85 -14.41
N PRO A 108 -18.57 -15.12 -14.57
CA PRO A 108 -18.98 -15.99 -13.48
C PRO A 108 -17.89 -16.14 -12.40
N ASN A 109 -18.30 -16.53 -11.18
CA ASN A 109 -17.38 -16.82 -10.09
C ASN A 109 -16.50 -18.03 -10.44
N GLY A 110 -15.24 -18.00 -10.00
CA GLY A 110 -14.28 -19.08 -10.25
C GLY A 110 -13.68 -19.14 -11.65
N ARG A 111 -13.87 -18.10 -12.49
CA ARG A 111 -13.26 -17.98 -13.83
C ARG A 111 -11.90 -17.26 -13.84
N GLY A 112 -11.31 -17.00 -12.69
CA GLY A 112 -9.98 -16.41 -12.59
C GLY A 112 -9.93 -14.88 -12.67
N LYS A 113 -11.04 -14.16 -12.42
CA LYS A 113 -11.06 -12.68 -12.39
C LYS A 113 -10.03 -12.11 -11.41
N SER A 114 -10.14 -12.49 -10.14
CA SER A 114 -9.18 -12.15 -9.08
C SER A 114 -7.77 -12.65 -9.39
N THR A 115 -7.65 -13.81 -10.06
CA THR A 115 -6.34 -14.32 -10.51
C THR A 115 -5.70 -13.36 -11.51
N LEU A 116 -6.43 -12.91 -12.53
CA LEU A 116 -5.92 -11.97 -13.52
C LEU A 116 -5.44 -10.66 -12.88
N LEU A 117 -6.23 -10.11 -11.94
CA LEU A 117 -5.85 -8.91 -11.21
C LEU A 117 -4.57 -9.12 -10.38
N ARG A 118 -4.42 -10.27 -9.72
CA ARG A 118 -3.19 -10.64 -9.01
C ARG A 118 -1.99 -10.80 -9.94
N LEU A 119 -2.17 -11.43 -11.09
CA LEU A 119 -1.10 -11.61 -12.08
C LEU A 119 -0.58 -10.25 -12.59
N LEU A 120 -1.49 -9.30 -12.85
CA LEU A 120 -1.13 -7.93 -13.21
C LEU A 120 -0.39 -7.21 -12.07
N ALA A 121 -0.92 -7.27 -10.85
CA ALA A 121 -0.32 -6.61 -9.68
C ALA A 121 1.05 -7.18 -9.31
N LYS A 122 1.25 -8.49 -9.50
CA LYS A 122 2.53 -9.17 -9.29
C LYS A 122 3.49 -9.02 -10.49
N ARG A 123 3.10 -8.31 -11.56
CA ARG A 123 3.88 -8.17 -12.81
C ARG A 123 4.30 -9.52 -13.41
N GLN A 124 3.47 -10.55 -13.25
CA GLN A 124 3.63 -11.86 -13.93
C GLN A 124 3.10 -11.83 -15.37
N LEU A 125 2.64 -10.66 -15.81
CA LEU A 125 2.21 -10.31 -17.16
C LEU A 125 3.06 -9.12 -17.63
N PRO A 126 3.15 -8.85 -18.94
CA PRO A 126 3.99 -7.79 -19.50
C PRO A 126 3.47 -6.38 -19.14
N VAL A 127 3.77 -5.94 -17.92
CA VAL A 127 3.45 -4.62 -17.40
C VAL A 127 4.69 -3.72 -17.53
N PRO A 128 4.61 -2.59 -18.26
CA PRO A 128 5.72 -1.64 -18.38
C PRO A 128 6.24 -1.15 -17.02
N GLU A 129 7.56 -0.96 -16.90
CA GLU A 129 8.21 -0.67 -15.62
C GLU A 129 7.80 0.67 -15.00
N ASN A 130 7.49 1.64 -15.86
CA ASN A 130 7.02 2.98 -15.51
C ASN A 130 5.58 3.02 -14.96
N LEU A 131 4.80 1.93 -15.05
CA LEU A 131 3.44 1.88 -14.52
C LEU A 131 3.43 1.44 -13.06
N ASP A 132 2.98 2.33 -12.18
CA ASP A 132 2.68 1.99 -10.79
C ASP A 132 1.30 1.32 -10.73
N VAL A 133 1.28 0.02 -10.39
CA VAL A 133 0.08 -0.80 -10.29
C VAL A 133 -0.30 -1.00 -8.84
N LEU A 134 -1.56 -0.71 -8.50
CA LEU A 134 -2.10 -0.90 -7.17
C LEU A 134 -3.32 -1.81 -7.19
N LEU A 135 -3.30 -2.86 -6.38
CA LEU A 135 -4.42 -3.79 -6.23
C LEU A 135 -5.06 -3.66 -4.85
N VAL A 136 -6.37 -3.42 -4.83
CA VAL A 136 -7.19 -3.40 -3.61
C VAL A 136 -8.01 -4.69 -3.56
N GLU A 137 -7.55 -5.65 -2.75
CA GLU A 137 -8.22 -6.95 -2.54
C GLU A 137 -8.91 -7.06 -1.19
N GLN A 138 -8.41 -6.33 -0.18
CA GLN A 138 -8.81 -6.54 1.21
C GLN A 138 -9.10 -5.22 1.92
N GLU A 139 -9.96 -5.31 2.93
CA GLU A 139 -10.17 -4.25 3.90
C GLU A 139 -8.89 -3.95 4.68
N VAL A 140 -8.75 -2.71 5.16
CA VAL A 140 -7.65 -2.38 6.07
C VAL A 140 -7.81 -3.17 7.38
N VAL A 141 -6.68 -3.50 7.99
CA VAL A 141 -6.67 -4.06 9.34
C VAL A 141 -7.15 -2.99 10.31
N GLY A 142 -7.99 -3.38 11.27
CA GLY A 142 -8.39 -2.49 12.34
C GLY A 142 -7.22 -2.21 13.28
N THR A 143 -6.84 -0.94 13.40
CA THR A 143 -5.85 -0.40 14.34
C THR A 143 -6.46 0.75 15.16
N GLU A 144 -5.68 1.25 16.12
CA GLU A 144 -6.04 2.44 16.92
C GLU A 144 -5.92 3.75 16.12
N ASP A 145 -5.24 3.73 14.97
CA ASP A 145 -5.10 4.90 14.11
C ASP A 145 -6.46 5.34 13.59
N SER A 146 -6.65 6.65 13.51
CA SER A 146 -7.87 7.20 12.93
C SER A 146 -7.97 6.89 11.43
N ALA A 147 -9.19 6.88 10.89
CA ALA A 147 -9.40 6.71 9.45
C ALA A 147 -8.62 7.75 8.62
N LEU A 148 -8.50 8.99 9.11
CA LEU A 148 -7.70 10.03 8.46
C LEU A 148 -6.22 9.67 8.44
N GLN A 149 -5.65 9.29 9.58
CA GLN A 149 -4.25 8.89 9.70
C GLN A 149 -3.95 7.67 8.82
N ALA A 150 -4.83 6.67 8.78
CA ALA A 150 -4.66 5.48 7.96
C ALA A 150 -4.58 5.79 6.45
N VAL A 151 -5.27 6.85 5.99
CA VAL A 151 -5.20 7.34 4.61
C VAL A 151 -3.91 8.11 4.34
N VAL A 152 -3.53 9.03 5.23
CA VAL A 152 -2.28 9.79 5.09
C VAL A 152 -1.06 8.86 5.16
N ALA A 153 -1.12 7.82 6.01
CA ALA A 153 -0.09 6.79 6.14
C ALA A 153 0.11 5.93 4.89
N ALA A 154 -0.78 6.02 3.88
CA ALA A 154 -0.54 5.41 2.58
C ALA A 154 0.60 6.11 1.81
N ASP A 155 0.95 7.34 2.18
CA ASP A 155 2.06 8.12 1.63
C ASP A 155 3.38 7.74 2.32
N MET A 156 4.05 6.73 1.78
CA MET A 156 5.27 6.24 2.43
C MET A 156 6.42 7.22 2.42
N GLU A 157 6.55 8.03 1.38
CA GLU A 157 7.58 9.06 1.35
C GLU A 157 7.34 10.09 2.46
N LEU A 158 6.09 10.52 2.65
CA LEU A 158 5.75 11.40 3.76
C LEU A 158 5.99 10.75 5.13
N MET A 159 5.67 9.46 5.30
CA MET A 159 5.92 8.75 6.57
C MET A 159 7.41 8.65 6.87
N GLU A 160 8.24 8.33 5.86
CA GLU A 160 9.69 8.27 6.02
C GLU A 160 10.28 9.63 6.37
N LEU A 161 9.84 10.71 5.70
CA LEU A 161 10.29 12.07 6.00
C LEU A 161 9.92 12.52 7.41
N ARG A 162 8.70 12.20 7.88
CA ARG A 162 8.26 12.50 9.25
C ARG A 162 9.05 11.71 10.31
N ALA A 163 9.38 10.45 10.03
CA ALA A 163 10.19 9.63 10.93
C ALA A 163 11.64 10.15 10.99
N GLU A 164 12.18 10.56 9.84
CA GLU A 164 13.50 11.18 9.74
C GLU A 164 13.54 12.52 10.46
N GLU A 165 12.55 13.39 10.25
CA GLU A 165 12.37 14.66 10.98
C GLU A 165 12.38 14.43 12.50
N ALA A 166 11.58 13.49 13.00
CA ALA A 166 11.50 13.20 14.43
C ALA A 166 12.85 12.69 15.00
N THR A 167 13.59 11.91 14.21
CA THR A 167 14.90 11.39 14.60
C THR A 167 15.96 12.50 14.62
N LEU A 168 15.94 13.42 13.65
CA LEU A 168 16.85 14.57 13.59
C LEU A 168 16.59 15.54 14.74
N LEU A 169 15.33 15.89 15.00
CA LEU A 169 14.95 16.77 16.11
C LEU A 169 15.37 16.18 17.46
N ALA A 170 15.15 14.88 17.69
CA ALA A 170 15.56 14.23 18.92
C ALA A 170 17.09 14.28 19.13
N ARG A 171 17.88 14.12 18.06
CA ARG A 171 19.35 14.22 18.12
C ARG A 171 19.85 15.64 18.40
N LEU A 172 19.19 16.65 17.82
CA LEU A 172 19.49 18.06 18.08
C LEU A 172 19.11 18.50 19.50
N GLU A 173 18.00 17.98 20.05
CA GLU A 173 17.56 18.26 21.43
C GLU A 173 18.41 17.56 22.50
N HIS A 174 18.94 16.37 22.20
CA HIS A 174 19.74 15.56 23.14
C HIS A 174 21.11 15.11 22.58
N PRO A 175 22.08 16.02 22.35
CA PRO A 175 23.37 15.69 21.75
C PRO A 175 24.21 14.70 22.59
N GLU A 176 24.06 14.76 23.92
CA GLU A 176 24.86 14.02 24.90
C GLU A 176 24.60 12.49 24.87
N GLU A 177 23.38 12.07 24.52
CA GLU A 177 22.94 10.67 24.54
C GLU A 177 23.30 9.89 23.27
N HIS A 178 23.65 10.60 22.18
CA HIS A 178 23.92 10.04 20.86
C HIS A 178 25.42 10.06 20.51
N THR A 179 26.28 9.92 21.52
CA THR A 179 27.75 10.07 21.49
C THR A 179 28.55 8.93 20.84
N SER A 180 27.90 8.05 20.09
CA SER A 180 28.58 7.02 19.30
C SER A 180 28.40 7.33 17.81
N THR A 181 29.44 7.91 17.21
CA THR A 181 29.68 8.23 15.78
C THR A 181 29.28 9.63 15.32
N GLU A 182 30.31 10.48 15.15
CA GLU A 182 30.59 11.35 14.00
C GLU A 182 29.44 12.07 13.27
N HIS A 183 28.39 12.52 13.96
CA HIS A 183 27.42 13.45 13.35
C HIS A 183 27.53 14.82 14.02
N ASP A 184 27.91 15.80 13.21
CA ASP A 184 27.98 17.19 13.60
C ASP A 184 26.55 17.75 13.72
N ALA A 185 26.28 18.57 14.74
CA ALA A 185 24.97 19.20 14.88
C ALA A 185 24.63 20.05 13.64
N ASP A 186 25.66 20.59 12.99
CA ASP A 186 25.53 21.32 11.72
C ASP A 186 25.07 20.40 10.57
N GLU A 187 25.53 19.15 10.50
CA GLU A 187 25.11 18.16 9.48
C GLU A 187 23.64 17.75 9.68
N ASP A 188 23.22 17.50 10.92
CA ASP A 188 21.83 17.17 11.25
C ASP A 188 20.89 18.34 10.94
N GLN A 189 21.35 19.57 11.18
CA GLN A 189 20.58 20.78 10.84
C GLN A 189 20.45 20.97 9.32
N GLU A 190 21.51 20.71 8.55
CA GLU A 190 21.47 20.73 7.08
C GLU A 190 20.51 19.66 6.56
N ARG A 191 20.60 18.43 7.08
CA ARG A 191 19.71 17.33 6.69
C ARG A 191 18.24 17.63 7.03
N LEU A 192 17.98 18.24 8.18
CA LEU A 192 16.63 18.64 8.59
C LEU A 192 16.04 19.68 7.62
N ASN A 193 16.86 20.62 7.14
CA ASN A 193 16.43 21.59 6.12
C ASN A 193 16.05 20.88 4.80
N GLU A 194 16.85 19.91 4.34
CA GLU A 194 16.54 19.11 3.15
C GLU A 194 15.22 18.34 3.30
N VAL A 195 14.98 17.75 4.48
CA VAL A 195 13.73 17.06 4.80
C VAL A 195 12.55 18.03 4.72
N TYR A 196 12.65 19.22 5.30
CA TYR A 196 11.60 20.23 5.22
C TYR A 196 11.35 20.72 3.79
N GLU A 197 12.40 20.93 3.01
CA GLU A 197 12.27 21.27 1.59
C GLU A 197 11.54 20.15 0.83
N ARG A 198 11.90 18.89 1.08
CA ARG A 198 11.23 17.75 0.45
C ARG A 198 9.77 17.63 0.86
N MET A 199 9.47 17.79 2.15
CA MET A 199 8.10 17.81 2.68
C MET A 199 7.25 18.92 2.05
N ASN A 200 7.84 20.10 1.83
CA ASN A 200 7.19 21.19 1.12
C ASN A 200 6.92 20.85 -0.36
N GLN A 201 7.90 20.27 -1.06
CA GLN A 201 7.76 19.86 -2.46
C GLN A 201 6.63 18.83 -2.67
N ILE A 202 6.47 17.89 -1.74
CA ILE A 202 5.39 16.88 -1.80
C ILE A 202 4.05 17.40 -1.22
N GLY A 203 4.02 18.63 -0.72
CA GLY A 203 2.81 19.26 -0.18
C GLY A 203 2.33 18.63 1.13
N ALA A 204 3.25 18.27 2.03
CA ALA A 204 2.96 17.62 3.30
C ALA A 204 1.93 18.38 4.17
N SER A 205 1.96 19.72 4.13
CA SER A 205 1.01 20.58 4.86
C SER A 205 -0.44 20.37 4.45
N ASN A 206 -0.70 19.95 3.22
CA ASN A 206 -2.04 19.70 2.69
C ASN A 206 -2.45 18.22 2.74
N ALA A 207 -1.59 17.33 3.25
CA ALA A 207 -1.82 15.88 3.24
C ALA A 207 -3.15 15.50 3.93
N GLU A 208 -3.40 16.04 5.13
CA GLU A 208 -4.62 15.78 5.88
C GLU A 208 -5.87 16.33 5.18
N ALA A 209 -5.79 17.54 4.62
CA ALA A 209 -6.91 18.13 3.88
C ALA A 209 -7.27 17.30 2.63
N ARG A 210 -6.26 16.80 1.91
CA ARG A 210 -6.47 15.89 0.76
C ARG A 210 -7.11 14.57 1.19
N ALA A 211 -6.59 13.94 2.25
CA ALA A 211 -7.13 12.70 2.78
C ALA A 211 -8.57 12.87 3.27
N SER A 212 -8.84 13.95 4.00
CA SER A 212 -10.18 14.31 4.49
C SER A 212 -11.18 14.48 3.34
N LYS A 213 -10.79 15.19 2.27
CA LYS A 213 -11.63 15.36 1.07
C LYS A 213 -12.01 14.03 0.41
N ILE A 214 -11.08 13.09 0.31
CA ILE A 214 -11.32 11.75 -0.25
C ILE A 214 -12.28 10.97 0.65
N LEU A 215 -12.04 10.96 1.96
CA LEU A 215 -12.88 10.30 2.95
C LEU A 215 -14.30 10.85 2.95
N HIS A 216 -14.48 12.17 2.86
CA HIS A 216 -15.80 12.78 2.67
C HIS A 216 -16.51 12.27 1.42
N GLY A 217 -15.81 12.21 0.28
CA GLY A 217 -16.35 11.67 -0.97
C GLY A 217 -16.84 10.22 -0.85
N LEU A 218 -16.24 9.44 0.05
CA LEU A 218 -16.62 8.05 0.36
C LEU A 218 -17.63 7.94 1.51
N GLY A 219 -18.12 9.06 2.04
CA GLY A 219 -19.19 9.13 3.02
C GLY A 219 -18.76 9.15 4.48
N PHE A 220 -17.49 9.46 4.79
CA PHE A 220 -17.05 9.66 6.18
C PHE A 220 -17.32 11.11 6.61
N SER A 221 -18.02 11.30 7.74
CA SER A 221 -18.14 12.60 8.40
C SER A 221 -16.83 12.98 9.12
N ASP A 222 -16.69 14.24 9.53
CA ASP A 222 -15.53 14.72 10.32
C ASP A 222 -15.33 13.91 11.60
N THR A 223 -16.44 13.53 12.25
CA THR A 223 -16.42 12.71 13.46
C THR A 223 -15.94 11.30 13.16
N MET A 224 -16.33 10.72 12.02
CA MET A 224 -15.86 9.39 11.60
C MET A 224 -14.38 9.41 11.22
N GLN A 225 -13.90 10.46 10.54
CA GLN A 225 -12.49 10.53 10.14
C GLN A 225 -11.52 10.45 11.31
N LYS A 226 -11.92 10.94 12.49
CA LYS A 226 -11.13 10.91 13.73
C LYS A 226 -11.27 9.62 14.53
N ARG A 227 -12.16 8.71 14.14
CA ARG A 227 -12.38 7.44 14.85
C ARG A 227 -11.32 6.39 14.48
N PRO A 228 -10.89 5.54 15.43
CA PRO A 228 -10.01 4.41 15.16
C PRO A 228 -10.55 3.47 14.08
N THR A 229 -9.68 2.97 13.21
CA THR A 229 -10.05 2.05 12.11
C THR A 229 -10.66 0.74 12.63
N GLN A 230 -10.23 0.25 13.79
CA GLN A 230 -10.81 -0.94 14.43
C GLN A 230 -12.27 -0.80 14.85
N SER A 231 -12.75 0.45 15.04
CA SER A 231 -14.14 0.72 15.43
C SER A 231 -15.14 0.65 14.26
N PHE A 232 -14.65 0.48 13.03
CA PHE A 232 -15.46 0.39 11.82
C PHE A 232 -15.82 -1.04 11.45
N SER A 233 -16.97 -1.23 10.79
CA SER A 233 -17.31 -2.51 10.17
C SER A 233 -16.39 -2.79 8.97
N GLY A 234 -16.36 -4.05 8.52
CA GLY A 234 -15.52 -4.45 7.38
C GLY A 234 -15.79 -3.65 6.10
N GLY A 235 -17.06 -3.35 5.80
CA GLY A 235 -17.43 -2.48 4.67
C GLY A 235 -16.86 -1.07 4.76
N TRP A 236 -16.87 -0.47 5.96
CA TRP A 236 -16.22 0.83 6.17
C TRP A 236 -14.69 0.73 6.09
N ARG A 237 -14.09 -0.35 6.59
CA ARG A 237 -12.64 -0.60 6.42
C ARG A 237 -12.26 -0.83 4.95
N MET A 238 -13.13 -1.42 4.15
CA MET A 238 -12.94 -1.50 2.69
C MET A 238 -12.99 -0.10 2.05
N ARG A 239 -13.89 0.79 2.51
CA ARG A 239 -13.89 2.19 2.06
C ARG A 239 -12.61 2.94 2.45
N ILE A 240 -12.04 2.67 3.62
CA ILE A 240 -10.72 3.23 4.00
C ILE A 240 -9.64 2.68 3.07
N SER A 241 -9.66 1.39 2.72
CA SER A 241 -8.74 0.79 1.76
C SER A 241 -8.81 1.47 0.39
N LEU A 242 -10.03 1.74 -0.10
CA LEU A 242 -10.25 2.50 -1.32
C LEU A 242 -9.76 3.95 -1.20
N ALA A 243 -9.98 4.61 -0.05
CA ALA A 243 -9.50 5.97 0.20
C ALA A 243 -7.97 6.06 0.11
N ARG A 244 -7.26 5.08 0.69
CA ARG A 244 -5.78 4.95 0.59
C ARG A 244 -5.33 4.82 -0.86
N ALA A 245 -5.99 3.96 -1.62
CA ALA A 245 -5.66 3.76 -3.02
C ALA A 245 -5.89 5.01 -3.88
N LEU A 246 -6.99 5.74 -3.63
CA LEU A 246 -7.27 7.01 -4.31
C LEU A 246 -6.31 8.13 -3.88
N TYR A 247 -5.82 8.10 -2.65
CA TYR A 247 -4.84 9.06 -2.15
C TYR A 247 -3.48 8.91 -2.86
N ILE A 248 -3.05 7.67 -3.12
CA ILE A 248 -1.78 7.37 -3.80
C ILE A 248 -1.81 7.78 -5.29
N GLN A 249 -2.99 7.76 -5.93
CA GLN A 249 -3.15 8.04 -7.37
C GLN A 249 -2.24 7.17 -8.27
N PRO A 250 -2.31 5.83 -8.18
CA PRO A 250 -1.52 4.93 -9.01
C PRO A 250 -1.87 5.06 -10.50
N THR A 251 -0.94 4.70 -11.39
CA THR A 251 -1.19 4.73 -12.84
C THR A 251 -2.22 3.69 -13.27
N LEU A 252 -2.19 2.50 -12.64
CA LEU A 252 -3.18 1.44 -12.82
C LEU A 252 -3.76 1.05 -11.46
N LEU A 253 -5.02 1.40 -11.23
CA LEU A 253 -5.78 0.97 -10.06
C LEU A 253 -6.62 -0.27 -10.41
N LEU A 254 -6.35 -1.38 -9.72
CA LEU A 254 -7.10 -2.63 -9.80
C LEU A 254 -7.96 -2.78 -8.54
N LEU A 255 -9.25 -3.02 -8.75
CA LEU A 255 -10.22 -3.19 -7.66
C LEU A 255 -10.87 -4.57 -7.83
N ASP A 256 -10.67 -5.46 -6.85
CA ASP A 256 -11.32 -6.77 -6.86
C ASP A 256 -12.62 -6.73 -6.06
N GLU A 257 -13.74 -6.86 -6.76
CA GLU A 257 -15.11 -6.82 -6.21
C GLU A 257 -15.33 -5.73 -5.13
N PRO A 258 -14.97 -4.46 -5.41
CA PRO A 258 -14.95 -3.40 -4.38
C PRO A 258 -16.33 -3.14 -3.78
N THR A 259 -17.42 -3.46 -4.50
CA THR A 259 -18.80 -3.19 -4.07
C THR A 259 -19.39 -4.27 -3.17
N ASN A 260 -18.80 -5.47 -3.05
CA ASN A 260 -19.41 -6.57 -2.29
C ASN A 260 -19.60 -6.28 -0.79
N HIS A 261 -18.83 -5.35 -0.26
CA HIS A 261 -18.90 -4.91 1.14
C HIS A 261 -19.28 -3.43 1.27
N LEU A 262 -19.55 -2.75 0.16
CA LEU A 262 -20.09 -1.39 0.15
C LEU A 262 -21.59 -1.49 -0.07
N ASP A 263 -22.37 -1.42 1.01
CA ASP A 263 -23.81 -1.20 0.87
C ASP A 263 -24.04 0.06 0.03
N LEU A 264 -24.74 -0.13 -1.09
CA LEU A 264 -25.37 0.92 -1.87
C LEU A 264 -26.41 1.54 -0.94
N ARG A 265 -26.27 2.84 -0.67
CA ARG A 265 -27.21 3.62 0.13
C ARG A 265 -28.65 3.27 -0.28
N ALA A 266 -29.45 2.79 0.67
CA ALA A 266 -30.90 2.80 0.61
C ALA A 266 -31.41 4.25 0.72
#